data_AF-A0A814JFB5-F1
#
_entry.id   AF-A0A814JFB5-F1
#
_cell.length_a   1.000
_cell.length_b   1.000
_cell.length_c   1.000
_cell.angle_alpha   90.00
_cell.angle_beta   90.00
_cell.angle_gamma   90.00
#
_symmetry.space_group_name_H-M   'P 1'
#
loop_
_entity.id
_entity.type
_entity.pdbx_description
1 polymer ?
#
loop_
_entity_poly.entity_id
_entity_poly.type
_entity_poly.pdbx_seq_one_letter_code
_entity_poly.pdbx_strand_id
1 'polypeptide(L)'
;MLGKTYLVSKANNKKFRLDGIRRSQRLPEKAQLRQTFAAHVLYGASQLPPKVDLRSEMTAVEDQSQLASCTANCLAGAYEYLTKKANGRETDVSRLFIYYNARVKGNDSEPITDSGCVMTDAIEALEEFGTCLESLWPYELARVNERPSDEAFDQAKAHRINEAIRVDIDLDQMKSCLAQGFPIAFGIDLFRTFDEASKSGVVPMPDPNDGARETHGSHAMLAVGYSDQSQAFIVRNSWGADWGDKGYCYIPYGYMTNPDFCFDVWTVRKLTNDDFGQDHWSYDDNDKYIDNDQTQNPVNPNTDDYAIETIIDDTNIPGYTENSDTCHANPTYESTNVEYTDDANQYITDSTTIDYSSTEYN
;
A
#
# COMPACT_ATOMS: atom_id res chain seq x y z
N MET A 1 -23.99 -14.34 -16.30
CA MET A 1 -23.36 -13.24 -15.54
C MET A 1 -23.45 -13.60 -14.08
N LEU A 2 -22.31 -13.82 -13.41
CA LEU A 2 -22.27 -13.78 -11.94
C LEU A 2 -22.51 -12.32 -11.52
N GLY A 3 -23.23 -12.10 -10.42
CA GLY A 3 -23.52 -10.76 -9.92
C GLY A 3 -22.27 -10.10 -9.34
N LYS A 4 -22.17 -8.77 -9.40
CA LYS A 4 -21.11 -8.02 -8.70
C LYS A 4 -21.28 -8.17 -7.18
N THR A 5 -20.23 -8.53 -6.47
CA THR A 5 -20.26 -8.72 -5.00
C THR A 5 -19.88 -7.43 -4.28
N TYR A 6 -20.68 -7.02 -3.29
CA TYR A 6 -20.46 -5.80 -2.51
C TYR A 6 -20.54 -6.02 -1.00
N LEU A 7 -19.64 -5.38 -0.25
CA LEU A 7 -19.83 -5.07 1.17
C LEU A 7 -20.63 -3.78 1.24
N VAL A 8 -21.69 -3.76 2.07
CA VAL A 8 -22.49 -2.55 2.30
C VAL A 8 -22.25 -2.05 3.72
N SER A 9 -21.69 -0.85 3.86
CA SER A 9 -21.56 -0.19 5.15
C SER A 9 -22.92 0.03 5.77
N LYS A 10 -23.17 -0.57 6.93
CA LYS A 10 -24.39 -0.37 7.71
C LYS A 10 -24.52 1.06 8.28
N ALA A 11 -23.44 1.84 8.28
CA ALA A 11 -23.42 3.19 8.85
C ALA A 11 -23.85 4.28 7.85
N ASN A 12 -23.49 4.13 6.57
CA ASN A 12 -23.73 5.16 5.54
C ASN A 12 -24.19 4.59 4.18
N ASN A 13 -24.54 3.30 4.11
CA ASN A 13 -24.93 2.58 2.89
C ASN A 13 -23.91 2.62 1.73
N LYS A 14 -22.66 3.05 1.99
CA LYS A 14 -21.56 3.00 1.03
C LYS A 14 -21.30 1.55 0.62
N LYS A 15 -21.19 1.31 -0.69
CA LYS A 15 -20.93 -0.01 -1.28
C LYS A 15 -19.46 -0.11 -1.67
N PHE A 16 -18.77 -1.12 -1.18
CA PHE A 16 -17.39 -1.45 -1.52
C PHE A 16 -17.38 -2.73 -2.33
N ARG A 17 -16.65 -2.76 -3.44
CA ARG A 17 -16.65 -3.90 -4.35
C ARG A 17 -15.64 -4.97 -3.92
N LEU A 18 -16.08 -6.22 -3.85
CA LEU A 18 -15.35 -7.34 -3.22
C LEU A 18 -14.77 -8.37 -4.20
N ASP A 19 -14.94 -8.17 -5.50
CA ASP A 19 -14.48 -9.04 -6.60
C ASP A 19 -13.41 -8.34 -7.46
N GLY A 20 -12.55 -7.54 -6.81
CA GLY A 20 -11.57 -6.69 -7.51
C GLY A 20 -10.23 -7.35 -7.83
N ILE A 21 -9.84 -8.38 -7.07
CA ILE A 21 -8.66 -9.18 -7.38
C ILE A 21 -9.05 -10.58 -7.84
N ARG A 22 -8.38 -11.06 -8.89
CA ARG A 22 -8.47 -12.44 -9.37
C ARG A 22 -7.18 -13.17 -9.00
N ARG A 23 -7.30 -14.43 -8.55
CA ARG A 23 -6.14 -15.31 -8.28
C ARG A 23 -5.38 -15.56 -9.58
N SER A 24 -4.06 -15.43 -9.57
CA SER A 24 -3.25 -15.68 -10.76
C SER A 24 -3.32 -17.16 -11.19
N GLN A 25 -3.64 -17.40 -12.47
CA GLN A 25 -3.52 -18.72 -13.09
C GLN A 25 -2.12 -18.97 -13.68
N ARG A 26 -1.27 -17.94 -13.72
CA ARG A 26 0.09 -18.01 -14.27
C ARG A 26 1.13 -17.58 -13.24
N LEU A 27 2.34 -18.11 -13.36
CA LEU A 27 3.50 -17.40 -12.82
C LEU A 27 3.81 -16.21 -13.74
N PRO A 28 4.24 -15.05 -13.21
CA PRO A 28 4.68 -13.91 -14.01
C PRO A 28 5.77 -14.33 -15.01
N GLU A 29 5.84 -13.69 -16.19
CA GLU A 29 6.81 -14.04 -17.23
C GLU A 29 8.25 -13.90 -16.72
N LYS A 30 8.53 -12.77 -16.05
CA LYS A 30 9.83 -12.57 -15.39
C LYS A 30 9.99 -13.42 -14.13
N ALA A 31 8.94 -14.02 -13.56
CA ALA A 31 9.05 -14.81 -12.32
C ALA A 31 9.54 -16.25 -12.52
N GLN A 32 9.74 -16.70 -13.75
CA GLN A 32 10.69 -17.80 -13.99
C GLN A 32 12.14 -17.40 -13.66
N LEU A 33 12.41 -16.08 -13.52
CA LEU A 33 13.72 -15.48 -13.22
C LEU A 33 13.75 -14.63 -11.93
N ARG A 34 12.59 -14.25 -11.34
CA ARG A 34 12.53 -13.50 -10.07
C ARG A 34 12.91 -14.45 -8.93
N GLN A 35 13.99 -14.13 -8.21
CA GLN A 35 14.35 -14.80 -6.97
C GLN A 35 13.21 -14.69 -5.95
N THR A 36 12.99 -15.73 -5.16
CA THR A 36 12.06 -15.68 -4.02
C THR A 36 12.58 -14.72 -2.96
N PHE A 37 11.67 -14.14 -2.16
CA PHE A 37 12.08 -13.26 -1.06
C PHE A 37 12.97 -13.95 -0.02
N ALA A 38 12.94 -15.28 0.08
CA ALA A 38 13.87 -16.07 0.89
C ALA A 38 15.35 -15.70 0.66
N ALA A 39 15.74 -15.34 -0.57
CA ALA A 39 17.10 -14.87 -0.90
C ALA A 39 17.42 -13.44 -0.42
N HIS A 40 16.40 -12.69 0.02
CA HIS A 40 16.43 -11.29 0.44
C HIS A 40 16.08 -11.11 1.93
N VAL A 41 16.01 -12.21 2.70
CA VAL A 41 15.80 -12.18 4.17
C VAL A 41 17.09 -11.68 4.84
N LEU A 42 17.11 -10.40 5.23
CA LEU A 42 18.24 -9.77 5.92
C LEU A 42 18.24 -10.02 7.43
N TYR A 43 17.08 -10.33 8.01
CA TYR A 43 16.90 -10.58 9.45
C TYR A 43 16.39 -12.00 9.65
N GLY A 44 17.08 -12.80 10.47
CA GLY A 44 16.54 -14.05 10.98
C GLY A 44 15.43 -13.81 12.01
N ALA A 45 14.60 -14.82 12.28
CA ALA A 45 13.43 -14.71 13.16
C ALA A 45 13.74 -14.08 14.54
N SER A 46 14.88 -14.42 15.13
CA SER A 46 15.35 -13.90 16.43
C SER A 46 15.89 -12.46 16.39
N GLN A 47 16.02 -11.85 15.22
CA GLN A 47 16.51 -10.48 15.01
C GLN A 47 15.40 -9.50 14.60
N LEU A 48 14.18 -10.00 14.36
CA LEU A 48 13.05 -9.16 13.98
C LEU A 48 12.61 -8.27 15.16
N PRO A 49 12.38 -6.96 14.95
CA PRO A 49 11.79 -6.12 15.99
C PRO A 49 10.37 -6.61 16.33
N PRO A 50 9.89 -6.52 17.57
CA PRO A 50 8.58 -7.04 17.97
C PRO A 50 7.38 -6.25 17.38
N LYS A 51 7.64 -5.09 16.77
CA LYS A 51 6.65 -4.25 16.11
C LYS A 51 7.31 -3.46 14.97
N VAL A 52 6.60 -3.33 13.85
CA VAL A 52 6.90 -2.39 12.75
C VAL A 52 5.62 -1.63 12.40
N ASP A 53 5.70 -0.34 12.11
CA ASP A 53 4.53 0.50 11.80
C ASP A 53 4.94 1.61 10.82
N LEU A 54 4.72 1.39 9.52
CA LEU A 54 5.12 2.30 8.44
C LEU A 54 4.06 3.40 8.16
N ARG A 55 2.99 3.48 8.96
CA ARG A 55 1.84 4.37 8.68
C ARG A 55 2.18 5.87 8.64
N SER A 56 3.20 6.31 9.37
CA SER A 56 3.68 7.72 9.32
C SER A 56 4.29 8.11 7.97
N GLU A 57 4.77 7.13 7.21
CA GLU A 57 5.37 7.31 5.88
C GLU A 57 4.35 7.04 4.74
N MET A 58 3.11 6.66 5.05
CA MET A 58 2.06 6.46 4.05
C MET A 58 1.45 7.78 3.56
N THR A 59 0.90 7.76 2.35
CA THR A 59 -0.06 8.74 1.82
C THR A 59 -1.47 8.56 2.41
N ALA A 60 -2.39 9.48 2.10
CA ALA A 60 -3.79 9.41 2.52
C ALA A 60 -4.49 8.11 2.05
N VAL A 61 -5.47 7.59 2.76
CA VAL A 61 -6.08 6.29 2.41
C VAL A 61 -7.02 6.42 1.21
N GLU A 62 -6.74 5.61 0.17
CA GLU A 62 -7.53 5.55 -1.06
C GLU A 62 -8.99 5.13 -0.86
N ASP A 63 -9.84 5.53 -1.81
CA ASP A 63 -11.23 5.13 -1.90
C ASP A 63 -11.56 4.61 -3.31
N GLN A 64 -11.50 3.28 -3.49
CA GLN A 64 -11.82 2.62 -4.76
C GLN A 64 -13.28 2.84 -5.19
N SER A 65 -14.16 3.28 -4.26
CA SER A 65 -15.59 3.41 -4.47
C SER A 65 -16.22 2.09 -4.96
N GLN A 66 -16.94 2.10 -6.09
CA GLN A 66 -17.69 0.95 -6.60
C GLN A 66 -16.96 0.14 -7.69
N LEU A 67 -15.71 0.48 -8.02
CA LEU A 67 -14.91 -0.23 -9.04
C LEU A 67 -14.21 -1.45 -8.46
N ALA A 68 -13.88 -2.43 -9.30
CA ALA A 68 -13.12 -3.63 -8.94
C ALA A 68 -11.59 -3.37 -8.97
N SER A 69 -11.15 -2.19 -8.56
CA SER A 69 -9.79 -1.68 -8.75
C SER A 69 -8.86 -1.84 -7.53
N CYS A 70 -9.22 -2.68 -6.55
CA CYS A 70 -8.47 -2.79 -5.29
C CYS A 70 -6.98 -3.13 -5.48
N THR A 71 -6.66 -3.98 -6.44
CA THR A 71 -5.28 -4.30 -6.86
C THR A 71 -4.49 -3.04 -7.23
N ALA A 72 -5.11 -2.12 -7.99
CA ALA A 72 -4.48 -0.87 -8.40
C ALA A 72 -4.37 0.14 -7.25
N ASN A 73 -5.36 0.21 -6.36
CA ASN A 73 -5.31 1.06 -5.16
C ASN A 73 -4.19 0.60 -4.19
N CYS A 74 -4.05 -0.72 -4.02
CA CYS A 74 -2.99 -1.32 -3.22
C CYS A 74 -1.60 -1.00 -3.78
N LEU A 75 -1.40 -1.14 -5.10
CA LEU A 75 -0.12 -0.86 -5.75
C LEU A 75 0.19 0.64 -5.88
N ALA A 76 -0.82 1.51 -6.03
CA ALA A 76 -0.66 2.96 -5.91
C ALA A 76 -0.08 3.32 -4.53
N GLY A 77 -0.72 2.88 -3.44
CA GLY A 77 -0.22 3.13 -2.08
C GLY A 77 1.19 2.58 -1.81
N ALA A 78 1.58 1.48 -2.46
CA ALA A 78 2.95 0.96 -2.40
C ALA A 78 3.97 1.83 -3.17
N TYR A 79 3.57 2.31 -4.36
CA TYR A 79 4.37 3.19 -5.21
C TYR A 79 4.60 4.55 -4.54
N GLU A 80 3.53 5.15 -4.03
CA GLU A 80 3.53 6.45 -3.35
C GLU A 80 4.35 6.40 -2.06
N TYR A 81 4.25 5.31 -1.29
CA TYR A 81 5.11 5.06 -0.14
C TYR A 81 6.60 5.13 -0.52
N LEU A 82 7.01 4.42 -1.58
CA LEU A 82 8.41 4.44 -2.03
C LEU A 82 8.83 5.82 -2.52
N THR A 83 7.93 6.54 -3.19
CA THR A 83 8.16 7.91 -3.67
C THR A 83 8.40 8.87 -2.50
N LYS A 84 7.47 8.89 -1.53
CA LYS A 84 7.55 9.70 -0.31
C LYS A 84 8.76 9.34 0.55
N LYS A 85 9.14 8.06 0.59
CA LYS A 85 10.36 7.59 1.27
C LYS A 85 11.66 8.01 0.58
N ALA A 86 11.67 8.05 -0.75
CA ALA A 86 12.87 8.39 -1.53
C ALA A 86 13.18 9.89 -1.51
N ASN A 87 12.16 10.74 -1.65
CA ASN A 87 12.35 12.19 -1.82
C ASN A 87 11.54 13.10 -0.88
N GLY A 88 10.77 12.53 0.06
CA GLY A 88 10.04 13.27 1.09
C GLY A 88 8.73 13.94 0.64
N ARG A 89 8.36 13.87 -0.66
CA ARG A 89 7.12 14.47 -1.17
C ARG A 89 6.01 13.44 -1.27
N GLU A 90 4.79 13.87 -0.96
CA GLU A 90 3.61 13.07 -1.31
C GLU A 90 3.39 13.13 -2.83
N THR A 91 2.85 12.05 -3.38
CA THR A 91 2.49 11.91 -4.80
C THR A 91 1.23 11.08 -4.83
N ASP A 92 0.36 11.36 -5.80
CA ASP A 92 -0.93 10.68 -6.02
C ASP A 92 -0.88 10.12 -7.45
N VAL A 93 -0.80 8.79 -7.59
CA VAL A 93 -0.58 8.12 -8.88
C VAL A 93 -1.86 7.51 -9.43
N SER A 94 -2.08 7.62 -10.74
CA SER A 94 -3.36 7.27 -11.33
C SER A 94 -3.75 5.80 -11.14
N ARG A 95 -4.69 5.56 -10.23
CA ARG A 95 -5.23 4.22 -9.99
C ARG A 95 -5.95 3.69 -11.22
N LEU A 96 -6.57 4.55 -12.03
CA LEU A 96 -7.21 4.13 -13.29
C LEU A 96 -6.19 3.78 -14.37
N PHE A 97 -5.06 4.48 -14.46
CA PHE A 97 -3.98 4.12 -15.39
C PHE A 97 -3.42 2.72 -15.06
N ILE A 98 -3.12 2.48 -13.77
CA ILE A 98 -2.65 1.17 -13.29
C ILE A 98 -3.72 0.09 -13.56
N TYR A 99 -4.98 0.35 -13.22
CA TYR A 99 -6.06 -0.62 -13.38
C TYR A 99 -6.41 -0.94 -14.83
N TYR A 100 -6.33 0.03 -15.75
CA TYR A 100 -6.52 -0.19 -17.18
C TYR A 100 -5.42 -1.09 -17.74
N ASN A 101 -4.16 -0.70 -17.55
CA ASN A 101 -3.02 -1.43 -18.10
C ASN A 101 -2.88 -2.84 -17.50
N ALA A 102 -3.24 -3.04 -16.23
CA ALA A 102 -3.31 -4.37 -15.63
C ALA A 102 -4.30 -5.31 -16.35
N ARG A 103 -5.46 -4.82 -16.78
CA ARG A 103 -6.47 -5.62 -17.50
C ARG A 103 -6.08 -5.89 -18.95
N VAL A 104 -5.46 -4.90 -19.62
CA VAL A 104 -4.80 -5.11 -20.93
C VAL A 104 -3.75 -6.23 -20.81
N LYS A 105 -2.86 -6.16 -19.82
CA LYS A 105 -1.77 -7.12 -19.59
C LYS A 105 -2.28 -8.53 -19.26
N GLY A 106 -3.40 -8.63 -18.54
CA GLY A 106 -4.08 -9.90 -18.24
C GLY A 106 -4.82 -10.54 -19.42
N ASN A 107 -4.83 -9.91 -20.60
CA ASN A 107 -5.65 -10.29 -21.76
C ASN A 107 -7.16 -10.38 -21.42
N ASP A 108 -7.68 -9.42 -20.65
CA ASP A 108 -9.14 -9.30 -20.50
C ASP A 108 -9.80 -9.11 -21.86
N SER A 109 -10.89 -9.83 -22.08
CA SER A 109 -11.59 -9.89 -23.36
C SER A 109 -11.98 -8.50 -23.88
N GLU A 110 -11.77 -8.25 -25.17
CA GLU A 110 -12.33 -7.06 -25.83
C GLU A 110 -13.87 -7.15 -25.94
N PRO A 111 -14.62 -6.11 -25.53
CA PRO A 111 -14.18 -4.85 -24.93
C PRO A 111 -13.80 -5.01 -23.44
N ILE A 112 -12.73 -4.35 -23.00
CA ILE A 112 -12.31 -4.32 -21.59
C ILE A 112 -13.49 -3.91 -20.67
N THR A 113 -13.63 -4.61 -19.55
CA THR A 113 -14.68 -4.35 -18.56
C THR A 113 -14.11 -4.13 -17.15
N ASP A 114 -14.97 -3.70 -16.22
CA ASP A 114 -14.65 -3.56 -14.80
C ASP A 114 -14.75 -4.95 -14.13
N SER A 115 -13.78 -5.81 -14.44
CA SER A 115 -13.70 -7.26 -14.18
C SER A 115 -12.74 -7.65 -13.04
N GLY A 116 -12.11 -6.67 -12.39
CA GLY A 116 -10.96 -6.91 -11.50
C GLY A 116 -9.69 -7.21 -12.28
N CYS A 117 -8.56 -7.38 -11.61
CA CYS A 117 -7.31 -7.82 -12.24
C CYS A 117 -6.45 -8.67 -11.30
N VAL A 118 -5.49 -9.39 -11.86
CA VAL A 118 -4.50 -10.16 -11.08
C VAL A 118 -3.38 -9.23 -10.62
N MET A 119 -2.91 -9.37 -9.38
CA MET A 119 -1.78 -8.60 -8.84
C MET A 119 -0.52 -8.71 -9.71
N THR A 120 -0.24 -9.93 -10.20
CA THR A 120 0.84 -10.22 -11.16
C THR A 120 0.76 -9.36 -12.42
N ASP A 121 -0.42 -9.25 -13.04
CA ASP A 121 -0.61 -8.46 -14.27
C ASP A 121 -0.41 -6.96 -13.99
N ALA A 122 -0.84 -6.48 -12.83
CA ALA A 122 -0.68 -5.10 -12.41
C ALA A 122 0.79 -4.73 -12.10
N ILE A 123 1.54 -5.64 -11.47
CA ILE A 123 3.00 -5.48 -11.29
C ILE A 123 3.72 -5.43 -12.64
N GLU A 124 3.41 -6.35 -13.56
CA GLU A 124 4.04 -6.35 -14.89
C GLU A 124 3.65 -5.11 -15.72
N ALA A 125 2.40 -4.63 -15.61
CA ALA A 125 1.97 -3.39 -16.23
C ALA A 125 2.72 -2.16 -15.67
N LEU A 126 2.97 -2.10 -14.36
CA LEU A 126 3.79 -1.05 -13.74
C LEU A 126 5.29 -1.13 -14.10
N GLU A 127 5.81 -2.32 -14.42
CA GLU A 127 7.17 -2.48 -14.96
C GLU A 127 7.28 -2.07 -16.45
N GLU A 128 6.23 -2.31 -17.24
CA GLU A 128 6.22 -2.07 -18.69
C GLU A 128 5.77 -0.66 -19.09
N PHE A 129 4.66 -0.20 -18.51
CA PHE A 129 4.05 1.09 -18.83
C PHE A 129 4.36 2.16 -17.79
N GLY A 130 4.49 1.77 -16.51
CA GLY A 130 4.66 2.69 -15.38
C GLY A 130 3.33 3.26 -14.91
N THR A 131 3.35 4.47 -14.35
CA THR A 131 2.14 5.21 -13.96
C THR A 131 2.30 6.71 -14.16
N CYS A 132 1.20 7.40 -14.43
CA CYS A 132 1.13 8.86 -14.41
C CYS A 132 0.57 9.36 -13.05
N LEU A 133 0.53 10.68 -12.87
CA LEU A 133 -0.19 11.34 -11.79
C LEU A 133 -1.70 11.14 -11.93
N GLU A 134 -2.41 10.98 -10.81
CA GLU A 134 -3.89 10.95 -10.79
C GLU A 134 -4.48 12.28 -11.32
N SER A 135 -3.77 13.40 -11.18
CA SER A 135 -4.19 14.68 -11.79
C SER A 135 -4.20 14.66 -13.32
N LEU A 136 -3.39 13.81 -13.96
CA LEU A 136 -3.32 13.66 -15.42
C LEU A 136 -4.32 12.61 -15.94
N TRP A 137 -4.57 11.55 -15.16
CA TRP A 137 -5.63 10.58 -15.47
C TRP A 137 -6.54 10.31 -14.25
N PRO A 138 -7.49 11.23 -13.95
CA PRO A 138 -8.31 11.19 -12.73
C PRO A 138 -9.16 9.94 -12.49
N TYR A 139 -9.39 9.66 -11.20
CA TYR A 139 -10.21 8.55 -10.70
C TYR A 139 -11.72 8.74 -10.89
N GLU A 140 -12.17 8.86 -12.13
CA GLU A 140 -13.58 9.00 -12.49
C GLU A 140 -14.22 7.65 -12.84
N LEU A 141 -15.27 7.25 -12.12
CA LEU A 141 -15.90 5.92 -12.28
C LEU A 141 -16.37 5.62 -13.71
N ALA A 142 -16.74 6.64 -14.48
CA ALA A 142 -17.17 6.50 -15.88
C ALA A 142 -16.01 6.11 -16.83
N ARG A 143 -14.77 6.44 -16.47
CA ARG A 143 -13.54 6.25 -17.27
C ARG A 143 -12.88 4.90 -17.01
N VAL A 144 -13.49 4.03 -16.20
CA VAL A 144 -12.94 2.73 -15.79
C VAL A 144 -12.52 1.82 -16.95
N ASN A 145 -13.17 1.91 -18.11
CA ASN A 145 -12.81 1.13 -19.32
C ASN A 145 -12.26 2.01 -20.45
N GLU A 146 -12.07 3.30 -20.20
CA GLU A 146 -11.47 4.22 -21.17
C GLU A 146 -9.95 4.00 -21.21
N ARG A 147 -9.37 3.97 -22.42
CA ARG A 147 -7.92 3.94 -22.58
C ARG A 147 -7.33 5.28 -22.11
N PRO A 148 -6.28 5.29 -21.27
CA PRO A 148 -5.54 6.50 -20.95
C PRO A 148 -5.09 7.30 -22.18
N SER A 149 -4.99 8.62 -22.00
CA SER A 149 -4.48 9.53 -23.03
C SER A 149 -3.04 9.19 -23.38
N ASP A 150 -2.62 9.54 -24.58
CA ASP A 150 -1.23 9.35 -24.99
C ASP A 150 -0.28 10.16 -24.08
N GLU A 151 -0.70 11.34 -23.62
CA GLU A 151 -0.01 12.14 -22.60
C GLU A 151 0.20 11.38 -21.27
N ALA A 152 -0.81 10.65 -20.79
CA ALA A 152 -0.69 9.80 -19.60
C ALA A 152 0.30 8.65 -19.82
N PHE A 153 0.30 8.04 -21.02
CA PHE A 153 1.30 7.04 -21.39
C PHE A 153 2.71 7.63 -21.56
N ASP A 154 2.83 8.87 -22.04
CA ASP A 154 4.11 9.56 -22.22
C ASP A 154 4.76 9.89 -20.87
N GLN A 155 4.01 10.44 -19.91
CA GLN A 155 4.50 10.62 -18.54
C GLN A 155 4.87 9.26 -17.90
N ALA A 156 4.01 8.24 -18.02
CA ALA A 156 4.20 6.96 -17.34
C ALA A 156 5.51 6.23 -17.71
N LYS A 157 6.04 6.43 -18.92
CA LYS A 157 7.31 5.81 -19.39
C LYS A 157 8.50 6.04 -18.46
N ALA A 158 8.58 7.19 -17.79
CA ALA A 158 9.65 7.51 -16.85
C ALA A 158 9.44 6.87 -15.46
N HIS A 159 8.20 6.54 -15.12
CA HIS A 159 7.72 6.28 -13.76
C HIS A 159 7.33 4.80 -13.56
N ARG A 160 8.25 3.90 -13.89
CA ARG A 160 8.06 2.44 -13.82
C ARG A 160 8.52 1.85 -12.49
N ILE A 161 7.99 0.67 -12.17
CA ILE A 161 8.65 -0.22 -11.22
C ILE A 161 9.91 -0.80 -11.89
N ASN A 162 11.06 -0.65 -11.23
CA ASN A 162 12.31 -1.29 -11.63
C ASN A 162 12.44 -2.70 -11.02
N GLU A 163 11.93 -2.88 -9.79
CA GLU A 163 12.10 -4.11 -9.02
C GLU A 163 10.88 -4.42 -8.15
N ALA A 164 10.31 -5.61 -8.33
CA ALA A 164 9.30 -6.19 -7.46
C ALA A 164 9.57 -7.69 -7.25
N ILE A 165 9.36 -8.17 -6.03
CA ILE A 165 9.73 -9.52 -5.56
C ILE A 165 8.47 -10.21 -5.00
N ARG A 166 8.31 -11.52 -5.22
CA ARG A 166 7.30 -12.32 -4.51
C ARG A 166 7.79 -12.63 -3.12
N VAL A 167 6.98 -12.30 -2.11
CA VAL A 167 7.21 -12.73 -0.73
C VAL A 167 6.48 -14.05 -0.54
N ASP A 168 7.14 -15.04 0.06
CA ASP A 168 6.47 -16.30 0.37
C ASP A 168 5.42 -16.06 1.48
N ILE A 169 4.37 -16.89 1.51
CA ILE A 169 3.33 -16.83 2.54
C ILE A 169 3.88 -17.50 3.81
N ASP A 170 4.75 -16.78 4.49
CA ASP A 170 5.47 -17.18 5.69
C ASP A 170 5.61 -15.99 6.64
N LEU A 171 5.37 -16.23 7.93
CA LEU A 171 5.31 -15.16 8.93
C LEU A 171 6.63 -14.40 9.05
N ASP A 172 7.75 -15.12 9.09
CA ASP A 172 9.06 -14.50 9.29
C ASP A 172 9.56 -13.80 8.03
N GLN A 173 9.30 -14.34 6.83
CA GLN A 173 9.57 -13.63 5.57
C GLN A 173 8.76 -12.35 5.45
N MET A 174 7.46 -12.38 5.74
CA MET A 174 6.59 -11.20 5.66
C MET A 174 6.99 -10.15 6.71
N LYS A 175 7.30 -10.56 7.95
CA LYS A 175 7.84 -9.66 8.98
C LYS A 175 9.21 -9.10 8.59
N SER A 176 10.09 -9.90 7.97
CA SER A 176 11.43 -9.46 7.53
C SER A 176 11.34 -8.43 6.38
N CYS A 177 10.39 -8.60 5.45
CA CYS A 177 10.11 -7.63 4.40
C CYS A 177 9.63 -6.28 4.98
N LEU A 178 8.68 -6.31 5.91
CA LEU A 178 8.19 -5.12 6.61
C LEU A 178 9.27 -4.46 7.46
N ALA A 179 10.12 -5.23 8.15
CA ALA A 179 11.24 -4.74 8.96
C ALA A 179 12.36 -4.10 8.14
N GLN A 180 12.50 -4.45 6.86
CA GLN A 180 13.34 -3.72 5.90
C GLN A 180 12.68 -2.41 5.42
N GLY A 181 11.46 -2.11 5.86
CA GLY A 181 10.70 -0.93 5.47
C GLY A 181 10.11 -1.03 4.06
N PHE A 182 9.62 -2.21 3.68
CA PHE A 182 8.95 -2.41 2.40
C PHE A 182 7.53 -2.97 2.61
N PRO A 183 6.48 -2.25 2.19
CA PRO A 183 5.11 -2.74 2.21
C PRO A 183 4.92 -4.01 1.37
N ILE A 184 3.88 -4.76 1.72
CA ILE A 184 3.51 -6.01 1.05
C ILE A 184 2.12 -5.87 0.45
N ALA A 185 2.02 -5.89 -0.87
CA ALA A 185 0.75 -6.01 -1.59
C ALA A 185 0.33 -7.48 -1.62
N PHE A 186 -0.93 -7.79 -1.29
CA PHE A 186 -1.42 -9.17 -1.25
C PHE A 186 -2.90 -9.26 -1.63
N GLY A 187 -3.32 -10.42 -2.13
CA GLY A 187 -4.72 -10.82 -2.23
C GLY A 187 -5.13 -11.68 -1.02
N ILE A 188 -6.36 -11.50 -0.56
CA ILE A 188 -6.93 -12.32 0.52
C ILE A 188 -8.44 -12.53 0.33
N ASP A 189 -8.91 -13.74 0.61
CA ASP A 189 -10.34 -14.06 0.62
C ASP A 189 -11.00 -13.51 1.89
N LEU A 190 -12.04 -12.68 1.73
CA LEU A 190 -12.77 -12.05 2.83
C LEU A 190 -14.04 -12.82 3.20
N PHE A 191 -14.08 -13.31 4.44
CA PHE A 191 -15.24 -13.97 5.04
C PHE A 191 -16.30 -12.96 5.51
N ARG A 192 -17.50 -13.41 5.92
CA ARG A 192 -18.55 -12.52 6.46
C ARG A 192 -18.12 -11.89 7.78
N THR A 193 -17.33 -12.60 8.59
CA THR A 193 -16.76 -12.10 9.85
C THR A 193 -15.90 -10.84 9.65
N PHE A 194 -15.33 -10.63 8.46
CA PHE A 194 -14.59 -9.40 8.11
C PHE A 194 -15.44 -8.13 8.22
N ASP A 195 -16.77 -8.21 8.11
CA ASP A 195 -17.67 -7.04 8.19
C ASP A 195 -17.64 -6.37 9.57
N GLU A 196 -17.21 -7.10 10.61
CA GLU A 196 -17.04 -6.59 11.98
C GLU A 196 -15.90 -5.58 12.09
N ALA A 197 -14.87 -5.70 11.24
CA ALA A 197 -13.71 -4.79 11.21
C ALA A 197 -14.08 -3.37 10.78
N SER A 198 -15.27 -3.15 10.18
CA SER A 198 -15.70 -1.88 9.58
C SER A 198 -15.71 -0.66 10.51
N LYS A 199 -15.61 -0.84 11.84
CA LYS A 199 -15.56 0.25 12.82
C LYS A 199 -14.25 0.38 13.60
N SER A 200 -13.55 -0.73 13.85
CA SER A 200 -12.36 -0.78 14.72
C SER A 200 -11.09 -1.16 13.98
N GLY A 201 -11.20 -1.55 12.71
CA GLY A 201 -10.14 -2.19 11.95
C GLY A 201 -9.81 -3.61 12.41
N VAL A 202 -10.27 -4.08 13.58
CA VAL A 202 -9.91 -5.41 14.11
C VAL A 202 -10.61 -6.49 13.30
N VAL A 203 -9.84 -7.31 12.59
CA VAL A 203 -10.35 -8.41 11.77
C VAL A 203 -10.38 -9.69 12.61
N PRO A 204 -11.53 -10.35 12.80
CA PRO A 204 -11.58 -11.66 13.42
C PRO A 204 -10.97 -12.73 12.51
N MET A 205 -10.57 -13.86 13.08
CA MET A 205 -10.27 -15.06 12.28
C MET A 205 -11.52 -15.47 11.45
N PRO A 206 -11.34 -16.06 10.26
CA PRO A 206 -12.41 -16.76 9.57
C PRO A 206 -13.04 -17.83 10.47
N ASP A 207 -14.37 -17.88 10.53
CA ASP A 207 -15.08 -19.01 11.13
C ASP A 207 -15.02 -20.18 10.13
N PRO A 208 -14.52 -21.37 10.49
CA PRO A 208 -14.52 -22.54 9.61
C PRO A 208 -15.91 -22.95 9.08
N ASN A 209 -16.98 -22.51 9.73
CA ASN A 209 -18.37 -22.75 9.35
C ASN A 209 -18.97 -21.61 8.52
N ASP A 210 -18.29 -20.46 8.39
CA ASP A 210 -18.67 -19.40 7.46
C ASP A 210 -18.30 -19.84 6.05
N GLY A 211 -19.19 -20.67 5.47
CA GLY A 211 -19.09 -21.17 4.11
C GLY A 211 -18.76 -20.01 3.18
N ALA A 212 -17.52 -20.04 2.66
CA ALA A 212 -16.84 -18.89 2.06
C ALA A 212 -17.80 -18.11 1.16
N ARG A 213 -17.94 -16.80 1.43
CA ARG A 213 -18.91 -15.88 0.81
C ARG A 213 -19.29 -16.38 -0.59
N GLU A 214 -20.53 -16.85 -0.75
CA GLU A 214 -20.96 -17.78 -1.83
C GLU A 214 -20.65 -17.32 -3.26
N THR A 215 -20.21 -16.07 -3.45
CA THR A 215 -19.55 -15.58 -4.67
C THR A 215 -18.34 -14.69 -4.35
N HIS A 216 -17.13 -15.28 -4.40
CA HIS A 216 -15.85 -14.62 -4.73
C HIS A 216 -15.59 -13.28 -4.00
N GLY A 217 -15.43 -13.32 -2.68
CA GLY A 217 -15.16 -12.14 -1.84
C GLY A 217 -13.67 -11.79 -1.69
N SER A 218 -12.86 -11.92 -2.74
CA SER A 218 -11.40 -11.73 -2.67
C SER A 218 -11.00 -10.27 -2.86
N HIS A 219 -10.19 -9.74 -1.95
CA HIS A 219 -9.79 -8.33 -1.91
C HIS A 219 -8.27 -8.15 -1.89
N ALA A 220 -7.78 -7.03 -2.40
CA ALA A 220 -6.37 -6.68 -2.39
C ALA A 220 -6.11 -5.51 -1.45
N MET A 221 -5.12 -5.68 -0.57
CA MET A 221 -4.75 -4.71 0.46
C MET A 221 -3.23 -4.64 0.63
N LEU A 222 -2.75 -3.63 1.37
CA LEU A 222 -1.33 -3.37 1.55
C LEU A 222 -0.93 -3.53 3.02
N ALA A 223 -0.09 -4.52 3.33
CA ALA A 223 0.52 -4.65 4.65
C ALA A 223 1.58 -3.56 4.85
N VAL A 224 1.50 -2.85 5.97
CA VAL A 224 2.32 -1.68 6.29
C VAL A 224 2.98 -1.79 7.68
N GLY A 225 2.90 -2.95 8.33
CA GLY A 225 3.47 -3.18 9.64
C GLY A 225 2.96 -4.45 10.29
N TYR A 226 3.39 -4.70 11.52
CA TYR A 226 2.96 -5.83 12.35
C TYR A 226 3.19 -5.53 13.83
N SER A 227 2.52 -6.30 14.70
CA SER A 227 2.64 -6.21 16.16
C SER A 227 2.59 -7.60 16.77
N ASP A 228 3.70 -8.06 17.34
CA ASP A 228 3.75 -9.37 18.03
C ASP A 228 2.94 -9.37 19.33
N GLN A 229 2.74 -8.21 19.96
CA GLN A 229 1.81 -8.07 21.09
C GLN A 229 0.36 -8.35 20.68
N SER A 230 0.00 -8.02 19.44
CA SER A 230 -1.35 -8.15 18.90
C SER A 230 -1.53 -9.40 18.02
N GLN A 231 -0.44 -10.10 17.69
CA GLN A 231 -0.38 -11.21 16.72
C GLN A 231 -1.06 -10.87 15.39
N ALA A 232 -0.85 -9.63 14.90
CA ALA A 232 -1.54 -9.09 13.73
C ALA A 232 -0.66 -8.20 12.86
N PHE A 233 -0.91 -8.26 11.55
CA PHE A 233 -0.40 -7.30 10.57
C PHE A 233 -1.23 -6.02 10.59
N ILE A 234 -0.57 -4.88 10.40
CA ILE A 234 -1.20 -3.57 10.17
C ILE A 234 -1.39 -3.42 8.66
N VAL A 235 -2.62 -3.19 8.21
CA VAL A 235 -2.99 -3.26 6.79
C VAL A 235 -3.74 -1.99 6.37
N ARG A 236 -3.28 -1.32 5.30
CA ARG A 236 -3.98 -0.21 4.62
C ARG A 236 -5.01 -0.81 3.66
N ASN A 237 -6.28 -0.43 3.87
CA ASN A 237 -7.37 -0.76 2.96
C ASN A 237 -7.52 0.36 1.89
N SER A 238 -8.49 0.24 0.99
CA SER A 238 -8.76 1.19 -0.12
C SER A 238 -10.22 1.64 -0.16
N TRP A 239 -10.85 1.81 1.01
CA TRP A 239 -12.29 2.12 1.18
C TRP A 239 -12.55 3.50 1.80
N GLY A 240 -11.52 4.37 1.81
CA GLY A 240 -11.50 5.69 2.42
C GLY A 240 -11.22 5.65 3.93
N ALA A 241 -10.82 6.80 4.47
CA ALA A 241 -10.44 6.95 5.88
C ALA A 241 -11.60 6.70 6.87
N ASP A 242 -12.86 6.79 6.46
CA ASP A 242 -14.02 6.55 7.34
C ASP A 242 -14.28 5.06 7.65
N TRP A 243 -13.56 4.13 7.02
CA TRP A 243 -13.72 2.69 7.23
C TRP A 243 -12.66 2.13 8.18
N GLY A 244 -13.05 1.27 9.12
CA GLY A 244 -12.12 0.63 10.04
C GLY A 244 -11.44 1.63 10.98
N ASP A 245 -10.16 1.43 11.28
CA ASP A 245 -9.36 2.41 12.02
C ASP A 245 -8.69 3.37 11.03
N LYS A 246 -9.38 4.46 10.68
CA LYS A 246 -8.88 5.52 9.79
C LYS A 246 -8.46 5.01 8.40
N GLY A 247 -9.16 4.03 7.86
CA GLY A 247 -8.84 3.35 6.60
C GLY A 247 -7.93 2.13 6.74
N TYR A 248 -7.53 1.77 7.97
CA TYR A 248 -6.68 0.61 8.26
C TYR A 248 -7.45 -0.52 8.95
N CYS A 249 -6.91 -1.73 8.83
CA CYS A 249 -7.33 -2.90 9.57
C CYS A 249 -6.13 -3.67 10.15
N TYR A 250 -6.44 -4.59 11.06
CA TYR A 250 -5.50 -5.41 11.81
C TYR A 250 -5.84 -6.87 11.55
N ILE A 251 -5.07 -7.54 10.68
CA ILE A 251 -5.33 -8.92 10.25
C ILE A 251 -4.48 -9.88 11.08
N PRO A 252 -5.08 -10.88 11.76
CA PRO A 252 -4.34 -11.87 12.53
C PRO A 252 -3.30 -12.62 11.68
N TYR A 253 -2.14 -12.92 12.26
CA TYR A 253 -1.06 -13.64 11.59
C TYR A 253 -1.57 -14.93 10.94
N GLY A 254 -2.25 -15.80 11.70
CA GLY A 254 -2.77 -17.07 11.19
C GLY A 254 -3.85 -16.99 10.12
N TYR A 255 -4.43 -15.80 9.86
CA TYR A 255 -5.30 -15.57 8.69
C TYR A 255 -4.44 -15.17 7.48
N MET A 256 -3.58 -14.16 7.64
CA MET A 256 -2.78 -13.61 6.55
C MET A 256 -1.64 -14.53 6.08
N THR A 257 -1.18 -15.46 6.92
CA THR A 257 -0.18 -16.49 6.55
C THR A 257 -0.80 -17.85 6.24
N ASN A 258 -2.12 -17.93 6.03
CA ASN A 258 -2.76 -19.16 5.54
C ASN A 258 -2.80 -19.14 4.00
N PRO A 259 -2.14 -20.08 3.29
CA PRO A 259 -2.10 -20.11 1.82
C PRO A 259 -3.44 -20.48 1.16
N ASP A 260 -4.40 -21.03 1.89
CA ASP A 260 -5.76 -21.24 1.39
C ASP A 260 -6.48 -19.90 1.21
N PHE A 261 -6.21 -18.91 2.07
CA PHE A 261 -6.92 -17.62 2.10
C PHE A 261 -6.12 -16.47 1.48
N CYS A 262 -4.81 -16.44 1.69
CA CYS A 262 -3.89 -15.42 1.21
C CYS A 262 -3.22 -15.88 -0.09
N PHE A 263 -2.99 -14.98 -1.03
CA PHE A 263 -2.38 -15.30 -2.33
C PHE A 263 -1.76 -14.06 -3.00
N ASP A 264 -0.97 -14.30 -4.06
CA ASP A 264 -0.32 -13.25 -4.86
C ASP A 264 0.33 -12.15 -4.02
N VAL A 265 1.25 -12.57 -3.16
CA VAL A 265 1.98 -11.70 -2.23
C VAL A 265 3.23 -11.12 -2.90
N TRP A 266 3.33 -9.80 -2.92
CA TRP A 266 4.34 -9.01 -3.63
C TRP A 266 4.88 -7.88 -2.77
N THR A 267 6.13 -7.50 -3.00
CA THR A 267 6.69 -6.24 -2.51
C THR A 267 7.34 -5.48 -3.67
N VAL A 268 7.10 -4.18 -3.74
CA VAL A 268 7.79 -3.28 -4.66
C VAL A 268 9.03 -2.77 -3.94
N ARG A 269 10.20 -2.85 -4.59
CA ARG A 269 11.50 -2.55 -3.98
C ARG A 269 12.17 -1.31 -4.55
N LYS A 270 11.95 -1.02 -5.83
CA LYS A 270 12.63 0.08 -6.52
C LYS A 270 11.79 0.63 -7.67
N LEU A 271 11.76 1.95 -7.79
CA LEU A 271 11.20 2.71 -8.91
C LEU A 271 12.32 3.10 -9.90
N THR A 272 11.98 3.38 -11.16
CA THR A 272 12.93 3.91 -12.15
C THR A 272 13.19 5.40 -11.96
N ASN A 273 12.14 6.17 -11.67
CA ASN A 273 12.18 7.56 -11.26
C ASN A 273 11.04 7.83 -10.26
N ASP A 274 11.39 8.28 -9.06
CA ASP A 274 10.46 8.71 -8.00
C ASP A 274 10.09 10.21 -8.08
N ASP A 275 10.72 10.99 -8.96
CA ASP A 275 10.48 12.44 -9.09
C ASP A 275 9.64 12.79 -10.33
N PHE A 276 8.35 13.02 -10.14
CA PHE A 276 7.43 13.56 -11.15
C PHE A 276 7.61 15.06 -11.43
N GLY A 277 8.46 15.76 -10.67
CA GLY A 277 8.63 17.22 -10.66
C GLY A 277 9.88 17.74 -11.37
N GLN A 278 10.54 16.93 -12.20
CA GLN A 278 11.64 17.38 -13.06
C GLN A 278 11.23 17.22 -14.53
N ASP A 279 11.12 18.34 -15.24
CA ASP A 279 11.15 18.34 -16.69
C ASP A 279 12.49 17.75 -17.14
N HIS A 280 12.50 16.48 -17.51
CA HIS A 280 13.62 15.89 -18.23
C HIS A 280 13.71 16.56 -19.60
N TRP A 281 14.43 17.67 -19.67
CA TRP A 281 14.95 18.25 -20.91
C TRP A 281 15.74 17.15 -21.60
N SER A 282 15.10 16.51 -22.59
CA SER A 282 15.80 15.61 -23.49
C SER A 282 16.81 16.45 -24.27
N TYR A 283 18.09 16.22 -24.02
CA TYR A 283 19.14 16.73 -24.89
C TYR A 283 18.91 16.14 -26.29
N ASP A 284 18.45 16.97 -27.22
CA ASP A 284 18.55 16.68 -28.65
C ASP A 284 20.01 16.94 -29.06
N ASP A 285 20.69 15.89 -29.50
CA ASP A 285 22.12 15.89 -29.90
C ASP A 285 22.42 16.74 -31.16
N ASN A 286 21.46 17.56 -31.61
CA ASN A 286 21.52 18.35 -32.84
C ASN A 286 21.81 19.85 -32.64
N ASP A 287 21.77 20.38 -31.41
CA ASP A 287 22.05 21.80 -31.17
C ASP A 287 23.56 22.11 -31.23
N LYS A 288 24.02 22.32 -32.46
CA LYS A 288 25.38 22.75 -32.77
C LYS A 288 25.63 24.17 -32.28
N TYR A 289 26.45 24.28 -31.23
CA TYR A 289 27.06 25.54 -30.83
C TYR A 289 27.67 26.27 -32.04
N ILE A 290 27.14 27.47 -32.33
CA ILE A 290 27.85 28.52 -33.06
C ILE A 290 28.23 29.57 -32.03
N ASP A 291 29.48 29.51 -31.57
CA ASP A 291 30.11 30.58 -30.82
C ASP A 291 30.49 31.72 -31.78
N ASN A 292 30.14 32.96 -31.42
CA ASN A 292 30.62 34.20 -32.02
C ASN A 292 30.54 35.34 -30.98
N ASP A 293 31.37 35.19 -29.96
CA ASP A 293 32.17 36.20 -29.22
C ASP A 293 31.93 37.73 -29.37
N GLN A 294 32.22 38.44 -28.26
CA GLN A 294 32.30 39.91 -28.01
C GLN A 294 30.97 40.72 -28.11
N THR A 295 30.53 41.46 -27.07
CA THR A 295 31.30 42.50 -26.36
C THR A 295 30.79 42.82 -24.94
N GLN A 296 31.75 43.03 -24.01
CA GLN A 296 31.86 44.03 -22.91
C GLN A 296 30.62 44.96 -22.67
N ASN A 297 30.18 45.33 -21.45
CA ASN A 297 30.88 45.52 -20.15
C ASN A 297 29.87 45.57 -18.96
N PRO A 298 30.27 45.56 -17.67
CA PRO A 298 29.38 45.28 -16.53
C PRO A 298 28.85 46.49 -15.75
N VAL A 299 27.69 46.33 -15.09
CA VAL A 299 27.27 47.08 -13.89
C VAL A 299 26.51 46.16 -12.91
N ASN A 300 26.82 46.29 -11.63
CA ASN A 300 26.17 45.71 -10.43
C ASN A 300 25.86 46.91 -9.49
N PRO A 301 24.93 46.91 -8.50
CA PRO A 301 24.14 45.80 -7.94
C PRO A 301 22.64 46.08 -7.65
N ASN A 302 21.97 45.08 -7.08
CA ASN A 302 20.78 45.11 -6.19
C ASN A 302 19.56 45.97 -6.56
N THR A 303 18.39 45.31 -6.63
CA THR A 303 17.28 45.55 -5.67
C THR A 303 16.45 44.28 -5.52
N ASP A 304 16.24 43.84 -4.28
CA ASP A 304 15.09 42.99 -3.93
C ASP A 304 13.79 43.79 -4.15
N ASP A 305 12.70 43.14 -4.55
CA ASP A 305 11.35 43.61 -4.24
C ASP A 305 10.34 42.44 -4.31
N TYR A 306 10.03 41.86 -3.15
CA TYR A 306 8.84 41.04 -2.96
C TYR A 306 7.70 41.94 -2.49
N ALA A 307 6.67 42.12 -3.31
CA ALA A 307 5.45 42.81 -2.89
C ALA A 307 4.51 41.85 -2.14
N ILE A 308 4.40 42.02 -0.82
CA ILE A 308 3.31 41.47 -0.01
C ILE A 308 2.24 42.56 0.11
N GLU A 309 1.05 42.35 -0.43
CA GLU A 309 -0.10 43.19 -0.10
C GLU A 309 -0.81 42.67 1.16
N THR A 310 -0.85 43.50 2.19
CA THR A 310 -1.62 43.29 3.42
C THR A 310 -2.86 44.18 3.37
N ILE A 311 -4.05 43.60 3.59
CA ILE A 311 -5.27 44.38 3.80
C ILE A 311 -5.50 44.53 5.31
N ILE A 312 -5.56 45.78 5.77
CA ILE A 312 -5.93 46.22 7.13
C ILE A 312 -7.23 47.00 6.93
N ASP A 313 -8.38 46.42 7.30
CA ASP A 313 -9.04 46.49 8.62
C ASP A 313 -9.72 47.84 8.89
N ASP A 314 -10.96 47.76 9.37
CA ASP A 314 -11.54 48.67 10.35
C ASP A 314 -12.98 48.24 10.69
N THR A 315 -13.26 47.81 11.93
CA THR A 315 -14.03 48.66 12.87
C THR A 315 -14.29 48.02 14.26
N ASN A 316 -13.95 48.81 15.29
CA ASN A 316 -14.57 48.92 16.63
C ASN A 316 -14.26 47.92 17.78
N ILE A 317 -13.45 48.45 18.68
CA ILE A 317 -13.12 48.20 20.11
C ILE A 317 -14.31 48.65 21.04
N PRO A 318 -14.42 48.41 22.39
CA PRO A 318 -13.54 47.72 23.38
C PRO A 318 -14.20 46.65 24.30
N GLY A 319 -13.35 45.91 25.03
CA GLY A 319 -13.68 45.27 26.33
C GLY A 319 -12.45 44.89 27.17
N TYR A 320 -12.17 45.65 28.25
CA TYR A 320 -11.18 45.33 29.31
C TYR A 320 -11.61 44.06 30.11
N THR A 321 -10.79 43.35 30.92
CA THR A 321 -9.68 43.73 31.83
C THR A 321 -8.56 42.65 31.95
N GLU A 322 -7.45 43.05 32.60
CA GLU A 322 -6.19 42.36 32.85
C GLU A 322 -6.19 41.21 33.89
N ASN A 323 -5.00 40.57 33.96
CA ASN A 323 -4.30 39.91 35.08
C ASN A 323 -4.28 38.37 35.08
N SER A 324 -3.18 37.67 35.36
CA SER A 324 -1.72 37.92 35.46
C SER A 324 -1.18 36.67 36.18
N ASP A 325 -0.05 36.10 35.76
CA ASP A 325 0.94 35.40 36.61
C ASP A 325 0.51 34.17 37.47
N THR A 326 1.36 33.18 37.81
CA THR A 326 2.63 32.65 37.30
C THR A 326 2.89 31.27 37.93
N CYS A 327 3.65 30.42 37.24
CA CYS A 327 4.71 29.51 37.76
C CYS A 327 4.45 28.34 38.76
N HIS A 328 5.08 27.20 38.44
CA HIS A 328 5.62 26.12 39.31
C HIS A 328 4.62 25.30 40.19
N ALA A 329 4.87 24.05 40.58
CA ALA A 329 6.10 23.25 40.64
C ALA A 329 5.86 21.72 40.50
N ASN A 330 6.91 20.93 40.25
CA ASN A 330 6.95 19.48 40.51
C ASN A 330 6.98 19.19 42.02
N PRO A 331 6.69 17.93 42.43
CA PRO A 331 7.70 17.20 43.20
C PRO A 331 7.95 15.75 42.74
N THR A 332 9.05 15.20 43.25
CA THR A 332 9.65 13.88 42.98
C THR A 332 9.22 12.79 43.99
N TYR A 333 9.90 11.63 43.95
CA TYR A 333 9.83 10.44 44.82
C TYR A 333 8.76 9.38 44.41
N GLU A 334 8.98 8.06 44.53
CA GLU A 334 10.12 7.29 45.09
C GLU A 334 10.30 5.92 44.39
N SER A 335 11.42 5.23 44.65
CA SER A 335 11.79 3.92 44.08
C SER A 335 11.50 2.74 45.00
N THR A 336 11.10 1.58 44.47
CA THR A 336 11.24 0.27 45.15
C THR A 336 11.67 -0.84 44.19
N ASN A 337 12.79 -1.49 44.48
CA ASN A 337 13.20 -2.74 43.85
C ASN A 337 12.46 -3.94 44.49
N VAL A 338 12.22 -4.99 43.71
CA VAL A 338 12.02 -6.37 44.19
C VAL A 338 12.77 -7.31 43.24
N GLU A 339 13.42 -8.35 43.76
CA GLU A 339 14.41 -9.18 43.07
C GLU A 339 14.25 -10.67 43.47
N TYR A 340 14.44 -11.61 42.53
CA TYR A 340 14.47 -13.09 42.70
C TYR A 340 13.14 -13.75 43.21
N THR A 341 12.73 -15.00 42.99
CA THR A 341 13.27 -16.33 42.54
C THR A 341 12.19 -17.09 41.70
N ASP A 342 12.33 -18.23 40.99
CA ASP A 342 13.45 -19.08 40.51
C ASP A 342 12.96 -20.05 39.36
N ASP A 343 13.83 -21.01 38.97
CA ASP A 343 13.86 -22.05 37.92
C ASP A 343 12.67 -23.03 37.60
N ALA A 344 12.84 -23.66 36.42
CA ALA A 344 12.51 -25.04 36.00
C ALA A 344 11.08 -25.45 35.54
N ASN A 345 10.99 -25.89 34.27
CA ASN A 345 10.83 -27.33 33.99
C ASN A 345 11.13 -27.74 32.53
N GLN A 346 11.87 -28.84 32.36
CA GLN A 346 12.01 -29.59 31.11
C GLN A 346 10.87 -30.62 31.00
N TYR A 347 10.38 -30.91 29.79
CA TYR A 347 9.83 -32.23 29.48
C TYR A 347 10.19 -32.67 28.04
N ILE A 348 10.79 -33.86 27.95
CA ILE A 348 10.98 -34.65 26.75
C ILE A 348 9.98 -35.81 26.81
N THR A 349 9.28 -36.12 25.72
CA THR A 349 8.80 -37.48 25.42
C THR A 349 8.71 -37.70 23.92
N ASP A 350 9.34 -38.77 23.44
CA ASP A 350 9.10 -39.35 22.11
C ASP A 350 7.63 -39.79 21.93
N SER A 351 7.16 -39.92 20.68
CA SER A 351 6.76 -41.26 20.17
C SER A 351 6.27 -41.26 18.70
N THR A 352 6.86 -42.19 17.94
CA THR A 352 6.25 -43.03 16.88
C THR A 352 5.49 -42.41 15.70
N THR A 353 6.09 -42.58 14.53
CA THR A 353 5.44 -42.85 13.24
C THR A 353 4.34 -43.94 13.31
N ILE A 354 3.23 -43.72 12.61
CA ILE A 354 2.35 -44.79 12.09
C ILE A 354 2.02 -44.48 10.63
N ASP A 355 2.20 -45.49 9.78
CA ASP A 355 1.79 -45.55 8.37
C ASP A 355 0.46 -46.32 8.27
N TYR A 356 -0.46 -45.91 7.40
CA TYR A 356 -1.59 -46.75 7.00
C TYR A 356 -1.98 -46.56 5.54
N SER A 357 -1.73 -47.63 4.77
CA SER A 357 -2.14 -47.84 3.40
C SER A 357 -3.66 -47.99 3.23
N SER A 358 -4.14 -47.55 2.06
CA SER A 358 -5.31 -48.00 1.31
C SER A 358 -6.10 -49.24 1.78
N THR A 359 -7.43 -49.11 1.82
CA THR A 359 -8.36 -50.17 1.35
C THR A 359 -9.57 -49.55 0.66
N GLU A 360 -9.80 -49.95 -0.59
CA GLU A 360 -11.11 -49.88 -1.25
C GLU A 360 -12.10 -50.87 -0.58
N TYR A 361 -13.42 -50.65 -0.68
CA TYR A 361 -14.36 -51.66 -1.17
C TYR A 361 -15.80 -51.11 -1.34
N ASN A 362 -16.43 -51.53 -2.45
CA ASN A 362 -17.84 -51.35 -2.87
C ASN A 362 -18.26 -49.96 -3.40
#